data_AF-A0A354F3S5-F1
#
_entry.id   AF-A0A354F3S5-F1
#
_cell.length_a   1.000
_cell.length_b   1.000
_cell.length_c   1.000
_cell.angle_alpha   90.00
_cell.angle_beta   90.00
_cell.angle_gamma   90.00
#
_symmetry.space_group_name_H-M   'P 1'
#
loop_
_entity.id
_entity.type
_entity.pdbx_description
1 polymer ?
#
loop_
_entity_poly.entity_id
_entity_poly.type
_entity_poly.pdbx_seq_one_letter_code
_entity_poly.pdbx_strand_id
1 'polypeptide(L)'
;MRKLQKLSLICIFFVFSIGAISFLACSTDPNEQANKLYVEAIEIWQNAKIKADNYSKAYESHKEAVKKIDRIISKYASSNIAVGLMSGQTRIAGMTLNEFQNLKGSLKSFAEAEKQPLACALLIVGTDSKARVLADIAGKYAQAGQTEKATQILFQALETANTIEGANSKARVLADI
;
A
#
# COMPACT_ATOMS: atom_id res chain seq x y z
N MET A 1 51.07 22.28 -56.87
CA MET A 1 50.87 21.77 -58.25
C MET A 1 50.11 20.46 -58.18
N ARG A 2 48.93 20.45 -58.82
CA ARG A 2 48.32 19.34 -59.60
C ARG A 2 48.23 17.94 -58.93
N LYS A 3 47.01 17.45 -58.64
CA LYS A 3 46.09 16.76 -59.58
C LYS A 3 46.66 15.36 -59.95
N LEU A 4 46.02 14.20 -59.82
CA LEU A 4 44.64 13.76 -60.05
C LEU A 4 44.49 12.33 -59.44
N GLN A 5 43.35 12.00 -58.79
CA GLN A 5 42.27 11.09 -59.25
C GLN A 5 42.62 9.59 -59.20
N LYS A 6 42.02 8.80 -58.29
CA LYS A 6 40.65 8.21 -58.29
C LYS A 6 40.55 6.90 -59.09
N LEU A 7 39.74 5.99 -58.52
CA LEU A 7 39.22 4.70 -59.03
C LEU A 7 40.26 3.57 -58.98
N SER A 8 40.02 2.44 -58.32
CA SER A 8 38.89 1.52 -58.48
C SER A 8 38.86 0.56 -57.27
N LEU A 9 37.80 0.57 -56.46
CA LEU A 9 36.67 -0.37 -56.55
C LEU A 9 37.00 -1.77 -55.96
N ILE A 10 36.47 -2.01 -54.77
CA ILE A 10 35.77 -3.24 -54.35
C ILE A 10 36.51 -4.56 -54.61
N CYS A 11 37.03 -5.16 -53.53
CA CYS A 11 36.92 -6.60 -53.32
C CYS A 11 36.74 -6.85 -51.82
N ILE A 12 35.47 -6.95 -51.45
CA ILE A 12 34.95 -7.50 -50.20
C ILE A 12 35.50 -8.92 -50.04
N PHE A 13 36.27 -9.18 -49.00
CA PHE A 13 36.32 -10.51 -48.39
C PHE A 13 36.16 -10.38 -46.88
N PHE A 14 34.94 -10.73 -46.47
CA PHE A 14 34.52 -11.09 -45.12
C PHE A 14 35.63 -11.80 -44.32
N VAL A 15 36.04 -11.20 -43.22
CA VAL A 15 36.39 -11.96 -42.02
C VAL A 15 35.64 -11.31 -40.86
N PHE A 16 34.49 -11.90 -40.52
CA PHE A 16 33.78 -11.65 -39.28
C PHE A 16 34.68 -12.07 -38.11
N SER A 17 35.40 -11.13 -37.51
CA SER A 17 35.99 -11.31 -36.19
C SER A 17 34.89 -11.21 -35.15
N ILE A 18 34.31 -12.36 -34.83
CA ILE A 18 33.40 -12.58 -33.71
C ILE A 18 34.17 -12.39 -32.39
N GLY A 19 33.53 -11.67 -31.46
CA GLY A 19 33.67 -11.90 -30.03
C GLY A 19 34.86 -11.20 -29.37
N ALA A 20 34.72 -10.45 -28.28
CA ALA A 20 33.59 -10.18 -27.44
C ALA A 20 33.79 -8.76 -26.90
N ILE A 21 32.82 -7.88 -27.12
CA ILE A 21 32.67 -6.73 -26.23
C ILE A 21 32.18 -7.36 -24.93
N SER A 22 33.12 -7.66 -24.04
CA SER A 22 32.84 -7.94 -22.64
C SER A 22 32.17 -6.68 -22.12
N PHE A 23 30.84 -6.62 -22.21
CA PHE A 23 30.08 -5.85 -21.24
C PHE A 23 30.58 -6.37 -19.90
N LEU A 24 31.40 -5.55 -19.23
CA LEU A 24 31.57 -5.56 -17.79
C LEU A 24 30.17 -5.33 -17.20
N ALA A 25 29.31 -6.33 -17.31
CA ALA A 25 28.33 -6.59 -16.31
C ALA A 25 29.18 -6.85 -15.07
N CYS A 26 29.34 -5.82 -14.23
CA CYS A 26 29.63 -6.08 -12.83
C CYS A 26 28.61 -7.14 -12.44
N SER A 27 29.05 -8.39 -12.29
CA SER A 27 28.23 -9.44 -11.71
C SER A 27 28.14 -9.10 -10.23
N THR A 28 27.37 -8.07 -9.89
CA THR A 28 27.14 -7.65 -8.52
C THR A 28 26.58 -8.86 -7.80
N ASP A 29 27.27 -9.29 -6.75
CA ASP A 29 26.95 -10.50 -6.00
C ASP A 29 25.44 -10.53 -5.68
N PRO A 30 24.71 -11.60 -6.03
CA PRO A 30 23.31 -11.75 -5.65
C PRO A 30 23.04 -11.47 -4.17
N ASN A 31 24.00 -11.76 -3.28
CA ASN A 31 23.90 -11.42 -1.86
C ASN A 31 23.99 -9.91 -1.62
N GLU A 32 24.89 -9.20 -2.31
CA GLU A 32 25.00 -7.74 -2.18
C GLU A 32 23.70 -7.06 -2.63
N GLN A 33 23.14 -7.47 -3.77
CA GLN A 33 21.88 -6.92 -4.27
C GLN A 33 20.69 -7.26 -3.35
N ALA A 34 20.63 -8.48 -2.82
CA ALA A 34 19.61 -8.89 -1.86
C ALA A 34 19.72 -8.10 -0.55
N ASN A 35 20.94 -7.90 -0.03
CA ASN A 35 21.20 -7.13 1.18
C ASN A 35 20.77 -5.68 1.02
N LYS A 36 21.06 -5.05 -0.12
CA LYS A 36 20.63 -3.68 -0.41
C LYS A 36 19.10 -3.56 -0.36
N LEU A 37 18.39 -4.43 -1.07
CA LEU A 37 16.92 -4.45 -1.07
C LEU A 37 16.36 -4.71 0.33
N TYR A 38 17.02 -5.56 1.12
CA TYR A 38 16.59 -5.89 2.48
C TYR A 38 16.71 -4.68 3.41
N VAL A 39 17.86 -4.00 3.38
CA VAL A 39 18.09 -2.77 4.16
C VAL A 39 17.08 -1.69 3.77
N GLU A 40 16.86 -1.47 2.47
CA GLU A 40 15.86 -0.52 2.00
C GLU A 40 14.44 -0.89 2.47
N ALA A 41 14.09 -2.18 2.49
CA ALA A 41 12.78 -2.64 2.99
C ALA A 41 12.61 -2.36 4.49
N ILE A 42 13.65 -2.63 5.30
CA ILE A 42 13.65 -2.36 6.74
C ILE A 42 13.57 -0.87 7.02
N GLU A 43 14.32 -0.05 6.28
CA GLU A 43 14.30 1.40 6.43
C GLU A 43 12.91 1.98 6.10
N ILE A 44 12.29 1.55 5.00
CA ILE A 44 10.93 1.95 4.63
C ILE A 44 9.94 1.60 5.75
N TRP A 45 10.02 0.37 6.28
CA TRP A 45 9.12 -0.11 7.32
C TRP A 45 9.33 0.60 8.66
N GLN A 46 10.58 0.78 9.09
CA GLN A 46 10.90 1.41 10.37
C GLN A 46 10.59 2.90 10.35
N ASN A 47 10.89 3.60 9.25
CA ASN A 47 10.51 5.00 9.11
C ASN A 47 8.99 5.18 9.19
N ALA A 48 8.23 4.27 8.58
CA ALA A 48 6.78 4.29 8.71
C ALA A 48 6.35 4.02 10.16
N LYS A 49 6.91 3.04 10.86
CA LYS A 49 6.51 2.77 12.25
C LYS A 49 6.85 3.91 13.21
N ILE A 50 7.97 4.59 13.01
CA ILE A 50 8.47 5.65 13.92
C ILE A 50 7.84 7.01 13.59
N LYS A 51 7.55 7.29 12.31
CA LYS A 51 7.08 8.59 11.82
C LYS A 51 5.67 8.55 11.23
N ALA A 52 4.94 7.44 11.33
CA ALA A 52 3.60 7.37 10.78
C ALA A 52 2.70 8.35 11.54
N ASP A 53 2.35 9.42 10.86
CA ASP A 53 1.24 10.29 11.26
C ASP A 53 -0.09 9.52 11.22
N ASN A 54 -0.19 8.47 10.40
CA ASN A 54 -1.43 7.73 10.14
C ASN A 54 -1.23 6.32 9.53
N TYR A 55 -2.26 5.48 9.59
CA TYR A 55 -2.27 4.09 9.09
C TYR A 55 -2.27 4.00 7.56
N SER A 56 -2.81 5.00 6.86
CA SER A 56 -2.73 5.07 5.39
C SER A 56 -1.28 5.07 4.89
N LYS A 57 -0.42 5.87 5.53
CA LYS A 57 1.02 5.89 5.22
C LYS A 57 1.69 4.58 5.61
N ALA A 58 1.38 4.04 6.78
CA ALA A 58 1.94 2.75 7.23
C ALA A 58 1.59 1.60 6.27
N TYR A 59 0.37 1.57 5.75
CA TYR A 59 -0.07 0.58 4.76
C TYR A 59 0.70 0.69 3.43
N GLU A 60 0.93 1.91 2.93
CA GLU A 60 1.69 2.10 1.69
C GLU A 60 3.18 1.76 1.87
N SER A 61 3.80 2.18 2.97
CA SER A 61 5.17 1.80 3.29
C SER A 61 5.34 0.28 3.47
N HIS A 62 4.36 -0.37 4.10
CA HIS A 62 4.33 -1.83 4.20
C HIS A 62 4.33 -2.50 2.83
N LYS A 63 3.47 -2.03 1.91
CA LYS A 63 3.43 -2.52 0.52
C LYS A 63 4.77 -2.36 -0.19
N GLU A 64 5.43 -1.22 -0.06
CA GLU A 64 6.73 -0.97 -0.69
C GLU A 64 7.86 -1.82 -0.08
N ALA A 65 7.84 -2.05 1.23
CA ALA A 65 8.76 -2.97 1.89
C ALA A 65 8.54 -4.40 1.40
N VAL A 66 7.29 -4.88 1.37
CA VAL A 66 6.95 -6.22 0.86
C VAL A 66 7.39 -6.40 -0.60
N LYS A 67 7.18 -5.42 -1.48
CA LYS A 67 7.66 -5.50 -2.88
C LYS A 67 9.17 -5.74 -2.97
N LYS A 68 9.96 -5.12 -2.11
CA LYS A 68 11.41 -5.32 -2.07
C LYS A 68 11.76 -6.72 -1.57
N ILE A 69 11.07 -7.20 -0.53
CA ILE A 69 11.23 -8.55 0.00
C ILE A 69 10.85 -9.61 -1.05
N ASP A 70 9.72 -9.44 -1.74
CA ASP A 70 9.30 -10.33 -2.82
C ASP A 70 10.30 -10.34 -3.99
N ARG A 71 10.93 -9.20 -4.28
CA ARG A 71 12.02 -9.10 -5.26
C ARG A 71 13.27 -9.87 -4.82
N ILE A 72 13.61 -9.87 -3.53
CA ILE A 72 14.70 -10.68 -2.98
C ILE A 72 14.40 -12.17 -3.23
N ILE A 73 13.23 -12.63 -2.84
CA ILE A 73 12.82 -14.03 -2.93
C ILE A 73 12.75 -14.49 -4.39
N SER A 74 12.20 -13.67 -5.29
CA SER A 74 12.01 -14.04 -6.70
C SER A 74 13.27 -13.93 -7.56
N LYS A 75 14.09 -12.88 -7.38
CA LYS A 75 15.24 -12.60 -8.25
C LYS A 75 16.58 -13.06 -7.66
N TYR A 76 16.67 -13.19 -6.33
CA TYR A 76 17.89 -13.54 -5.61
C TYR A 76 17.64 -14.71 -4.66
N ALA A 77 16.89 -15.72 -5.12
CA ALA A 77 16.43 -16.87 -4.33
C ALA A 77 17.57 -17.66 -3.65
N SER A 78 18.76 -17.70 -4.25
CA SER A 78 19.95 -18.37 -3.71
C SER A 78 20.75 -17.53 -2.71
N SER A 79 20.37 -16.26 -2.49
CA SER A 79 21.05 -15.41 -1.51
C SER A 79 20.78 -15.89 -0.08
N ASN A 80 21.73 -15.66 0.82
CA ASN A 80 21.61 -16.03 2.22
C ASN A 80 20.38 -15.39 2.89
N ILE A 81 20.03 -14.16 2.51
CA ILE A 81 18.81 -13.50 3.00
C ILE A 81 17.55 -14.19 2.50
N ALA A 82 17.47 -14.54 1.21
CA ALA A 82 16.27 -15.22 0.69
C ALA A 82 16.05 -16.57 1.40
N VAL A 83 17.11 -17.38 1.53
CA VAL A 83 17.05 -18.66 2.26
C VAL A 83 16.71 -18.44 3.74
N GLY A 84 17.31 -17.43 4.38
CA GLY A 84 17.04 -17.10 5.78
C GLY A 84 15.61 -16.61 6.01
N LEU A 85 15.05 -15.80 5.10
CA LEU A 85 13.66 -15.34 5.17
C LEU A 85 12.67 -16.49 5.02
N MET A 86 12.92 -17.39 4.06
CA MET A 86 12.06 -18.56 3.80
C MET A 86 12.11 -19.59 4.92
N SER A 87 13.29 -19.79 5.54
CA SER A 87 13.46 -20.69 6.69
C SER A 87 13.05 -20.07 8.03
N GLY A 88 12.78 -18.76 8.07
CA GLY A 88 12.44 -18.01 9.29
C GLY A 88 13.64 -17.63 10.17
N GLN A 89 14.87 -17.92 9.74
CA GLN A 89 16.10 -17.49 10.43
C GLN A 89 16.30 -15.97 10.34
N THR A 90 16.01 -15.38 9.17
CA THR A 90 16.05 -13.93 8.98
C THR A 90 14.68 -13.35 9.30
N ARG A 91 14.64 -12.39 10.24
CA ARG A 91 13.41 -11.72 10.68
C ARG A 91 13.35 -10.27 10.21
N ILE A 92 12.20 -9.87 9.69
CA ILE A 92 11.90 -8.51 9.25
C ILE A 92 11.33 -7.73 10.44
N ALA A 93 12.13 -6.83 11.02
CA ALA A 93 11.72 -6.06 12.21
C ALA A 93 11.14 -6.93 13.36
N GLY A 94 11.78 -8.10 13.59
CA GLY A 94 11.37 -9.07 14.61
C GLY A 94 10.32 -10.10 14.14
N MET A 95 9.69 -9.87 12.98
CA MET A 95 8.66 -10.77 12.42
C MET A 95 9.26 -11.77 11.44
N THR A 96 8.64 -12.95 11.32
CA THR A 96 8.86 -13.86 10.20
C THR A 96 8.35 -13.25 8.90
N LEU A 97 8.76 -13.81 7.76
CA LEU A 97 8.26 -13.40 6.44
C LEU A 97 6.73 -13.44 6.37
N ASN A 98 6.13 -14.54 6.85
CA ASN A 98 4.68 -14.73 6.82
C ASN A 98 3.94 -13.73 7.72
N GLU A 99 4.40 -13.52 8.95
CA GLU A 99 3.83 -12.51 9.85
C GLU A 99 3.91 -11.11 9.23
N PHE A 100 5.07 -10.77 8.66
CA PHE A 100 5.26 -9.49 8.00
C PHE A 100 4.30 -9.31 6.82
N GLN A 101 4.16 -10.30 5.93
CA GLN A 101 3.24 -10.22 4.79
C GLN A 101 1.77 -10.13 5.23
N ASN A 102 1.37 -10.88 6.27
CA ASN A 102 -0.01 -10.92 6.76
C ASN A 102 -0.46 -9.61 7.43
N LEU A 103 0.48 -8.79 7.90
CA LEU A 103 0.20 -7.48 8.46
C LEU A 103 -0.55 -6.54 7.48
N LYS A 104 -0.40 -6.78 6.17
CA LYS A 104 -1.10 -6.03 5.11
C LYS A 104 -2.61 -5.95 5.34
N GLY A 105 -3.23 -7.05 5.77
CA GLY A 105 -4.68 -7.11 5.99
C GLY A 105 -5.12 -6.15 7.07
N SER A 106 -4.49 -6.23 8.25
CA SER A 106 -4.77 -5.33 9.38
C SER A 106 -4.51 -3.87 9.03
N LEU A 107 -3.36 -3.57 8.42
CA LEU A 107 -3.03 -2.20 8.03
C LEU A 107 -4.01 -1.62 7.01
N LYS A 108 -4.50 -2.44 6.07
CA LYS A 108 -5.54 -2.01 5.13
C LYS A 108 -6.81 -1.63 5.87
N SER A 109 -7.29 -2.47 6.78
CA SER A 109 -8.49 -2.20 7.57
C SER A 109 -8.34 -0.92 8.42
N PHE A 110 -7.18 -0.71 9.04
CA PHE A 110 -6.93 0.53 9.79
C PHE A 110 -6.85 1.77 8.88
N ALA A 111 -6.23 1.67 7.71
CA ALA A 111 -6.18 2.75 6.74
C ALA A 111 -7.57 3.10 6.16
N GLU A 112 -8.44 2.11 6.00
CA GLU A 112 -9.84 2.33 5.59
C GLU A 112 -10.64 3.00 6.71
N ALA A 113 -10.47 2.54 7.95
CA ALA A 113 -11.11 3.13 9.12
C ALA A 113 -10.68 4.57 9.37
N GLU A 114 -9.41 4.91 9.12
CA GLU A 114 -8.89 6.28 9.20
C GLU A 114 -9.59 7.23 8.21
N LYS A 115 -9.92 6.74 7.00
CA LYS A 115 -10.59 7.56 5.98
C LYS A 115 -12.07 7.75 6.25
N GLN A 116 -12.70 6.79 6.93
CA GLN A 116 -14.14 6.78 7.17
C GLN A 116 -14.47 6.40 8.63
N PRO A 117 -13.96 7.14 9.62
CA PRO A 117 -14.08 6.74 11.03
C PRO A 117 -15.53 6.66 11.48
N LEU A 118 -16.38 7.55 10.95
CA LEU A 118 -17.82 7.52 11.19
C LEU A 118 -18.48 6.25 10.64
N ALA A 119 -18.20 5.90 9.38
CA ALA A 119 -18.78 4.71 8.77
C ALA A 119 -18.39 3.43 9.55
N CYS A 120 -17.13 3.34 10.00
CA CYS A 120 -16.66 2.23 10.83
C CYS A 120 -17.34 2.20 12.21
N ALA A 121 -17.47 3.34 12.89
CA ALA A 121 -18.18 3.43 14.16
C ALA A 121 -19.65 2.98 14.02
N LEU A 122 -20.29 3.29 12.89
CA LEU A 122 -21.67 2.92 12.63
C LEU A 122 -21.88 1.45 12.24
N LEU A 123 -20.82 0.68 11.91
CA LEU A 123 -20.92 -0.76 11.63
C LEU A 123 -21.10 -1.61 12.89
N ILE A 124 -20.63 -1.13 14.03
CA ILE A 124 -20.72 -1.84 15.32
C ILE A 124 -21.96 -1.47 16.14
N VAL A 125 -22.77 -0.53 15.64
CA VAL A 125 -23.96 -0.01 16.32
C VAL A 125 -25.21 -0.64 15.70
N GLY A 126 -26.13 -1.14 16.53
CA GLY A 126 -27.42 -1.68 16.07
C GLY A 126 -28.27 -0.62 15.35
N THR A 127 -29.13 -1.03 14.41
CA THR A 127 -29.84 -0.13 13.47
C THR A 127 -30.61 1.01 14.16
N ASP A 128 -31.32 0.71 15.26
CA ASP A 128 -32.04 1.70 16.08
C ASP A 128 -31.11 2.77 16.68
N SER A 129 -29.93 2.36 17.12
CA SER A 129 -28.92 3.24 17.69
C SER A 129 -28.16 4.00 16.59
N LYS A 130 -28.02 3.41 15.41
CA LYS A 130 -27.29 3.98 14.26
C LYS A 130 -27.95 5.26 13.76
N ALA A 131 -29.27 5.26 13.61
CA ALA A 131 -30.03 6.43 13.18
C ALA A 131 -29.93 7.60 14.17
N ARG A 132 -30.02 7.32 15.48
CA ARG A 132 -29.86 8.34 16.53
C ARG A 132 -28.46 8.92 16.57
N VAL A 133 -27.43 8.08 16.50
CA VAL A 133 -26.03 8.53 16.47
C VAL A 133 -25.77 9.42 15.26
N LEU A 134 -26.33 9.09 14.08
CA LEU A 134 -26.25 9.95 12.90
C LEU A 134 -26.92 11.31 13.15
N ALA A 135 -28.11 11.35 13.75
CA ALA A 135 -28.79 12.61 14.06
C ALA A 135 -28.02 13.47 15.08
N ASP A 136 -27.46 12.86 16.12
CA ASP A 136 -26.59 13.55 17.08
C ASP A 136 -25.38 14.19 16.37
N ILE A 137 -24.74 13.44 15.46
CA ILE A 137 -23.59 13.93 14.69
C ILE A 137 -23.99 15.06 13.74
N ALA A 138 -25.15 14.96 13.09
CA ALA A 138 -25.71 16.05 12.29
C ALA A 138 -25.90 17.32 13.14
N GLY A 139 -26.44 17.17 14.35
CA GLY A 139 -26.57 18.26 15.33
C GLY A 139 -25.21 18.90 15.69
N LYS A 140 -24.17 18.09 15.89
CA LYS A 140 -22.80 18.60 16.14
C LYS A 140 -22.23 19.36 14.95
N TYR A 141 -22.44 18.89 13.72
CA TYR A 141 -22.03 19.63 12.53
C TYR A 141 -22.79 20.94 12.36
N ALA A 142 -24.09 20.97 12.67
CA ALA A 142 -24.89 22.19 12.63
C ALA A 142 -24.41 23.21 13.67
N GLN A 143 -24.11 22.77 14.90
CA GLN A 143 -23.51 23.61 15.95
C GLN A 143 -22.15 24.18 15.55
N ALA A 144 -21.38 23.45 14.75
CA ALA A 144 -20.09 23.89 14.21
C ALA A 144 -20.22 24.74 12.93
N GLY A 145 -21.43 25.09 12.49
CA GLY A 145 -21.68 25.89 11.29
C GLY A 145 -21.46 25.15 9.96
N GLN A 146 -21.29 23.83 9.98
CA GLN A 146 -21.10 23.00 8.78
C GLN A 146 -22.46 22.48 8.26
N THR A 147 -23.29 23.39 7.77
CA THR A 147 -24.70 23.14 7.41
C THR A 147 -24.88 22.09 6.32
N GLU A 148 -24.03 22.06 5.29
CA GLU A 148 -24.12 21.06 4.21
C GLU A 148 -23.85 19.65 4.73
N LYS A 149 -22.81 19.49 5.58
CA LYS A 149 -22.50 18.19 6.19
C LYS A 149 -23.58 17.76 7.18
N ALA A 150 -24.08 18.70 8.00
CA ALA A 150 -25.18 18.43 8.92
C ALA A 150 -26.40 17.88 8.17
N THR A 151 -26.77 18.53 7.07
CA THR A 151 -27.89 18.13 6.23
C THR A 151 -27.66 16.74 5.62
N GLN A 152 -26.47 16.49 5.07
CA GLN A 152 -26.13 15.18 4.49
C GLN A 152 -26.23 14.05 5.52
N ILE A 153 -25.67 14.24 6.71
CA ILE A 153 -25.72 13.23 7.79
C ILE A 153 -27.14 13.06 8.33
N LEU A 154 -27.93 14.13 8.40
CA LEU A 154 -29.34 14.05 8.82
C LEU A 154 -30.17 13.22 7.82
N PHE A 155 -29.95 13.38 6.51
CA PHE A 155 -30.57 12.53 5.50
C PHE A 155 -30.21 11.04 5.70
N GLN A 156 -28.96 10.74 6.01
CA GLN A 156 -28.54 9.36 6.32
C GLN A 156 -29.22 8.82 7.59
N ALA A 157 -29.44 9.66 8.61
CA ALA A 157 -30.18 9.30 9.81
C ALA A 157 -31.62 8.91 9.47
N LEU A 158 -32.30 9.73 8.65
CA LEU A 158 -33.67 9.48 8.21
C LEU A 158 -33.79 8.23 7.33
N GLU A 159 -32.86 8.02 6.40
CA GLU A 159 -32.81 6.79 5.60
C GLU A 159 -32.61 5.55 6.48
N THR A 160 -31.68 5.61 7.44
CA THR A 160 -31.43 4.51 8.38
C THR A 160 -32.65 4.22 9.23
N ALA A 161 -33.28 5.24 9.82
CA ALA A 161 -34.52 5.09 10.58
C ALA A 161 -35.63 4.46 9.74
N ASN A 162 -35.66 4.75 8.44
CA ASN A 162 -36.64 4.18 7.53
C ASN A 162 -36.49 2.68 7.29
N THR A 163 -35.30 2.11 7.51
CA THR A 163 -35.01 0.67 7.39
C THR A 163 -35.36 -0.14 8.65
N ILE A 164 -35.73 0.50 9.76
CA ILE A 164 -36.06 -0.19 11.01
C ILE A 164 -37.35 -0.99 10.85
N GLU A 165 -37.28 -2.27 11.19
CA GLU A 165 -38.44 -3.16 11.23
C GLU A 165 -39.32 -2.88 12.47
N GLY A 166 -40.64 -2.89 12.27
CA GLY A 166 -41.61 -2.61 13.32
C GLY A 166 -41.99 -1.12 13.40
N ALA A 167 -43.28 -0.84 13.18
CA ALA A 167 -43.81 0.52 13.11
C ALA A 167 -43.55 1.34 14.39
N ASN A 168 -43.66 0.72 15.57
CA ASN A 168 -43.44 1.41 16.85
C ASN A 168 -41.96 1.80 17.04
N SER A 169 -41.03 0.89 16.74
CA SER A 169 -39.59 1.15 16.84
C SER A 169 -39.17 2.25 15.86
N LYS A 170 -39.64 2.16 14.62
CA LYS A 170 -39.42 3.16 13.57
C LYS A 170 -39.96 4.54 13.97
N ALA A 171 -41.23 4.62 14.42
CA ALA A 171 -41.85 5.87 14.82
C ALA A 171 -41.10 6.53 15.99
N ARG A 172 -40.68 5.73 16.99
CA ARG A 172 -39.88 6.23 18.11
C ARG A 172 -38.55 6.81 17.64
N VAL A 173 -37.82 6.12 16.77
CA VAL A 173 -36.54 6.63 16.26
C VAL A 173 -36.74 7.88 15.41
N LEU A 174 -37.76 7.93 14.55
CA LEU A 174 -38.05 9.12 13.75
C LEU A 174 -38.47 10.33 14.59
N ALA A 175 -39.06 10.12 15.78
CA ALA A 175 -39.39 11.21 16.70
C ALA A 175 -38.16 11.77 17.44
N ASP A 176 -37.08 10.98 17.54
CA ASP A 176 -35.82 11.37 18.17
C ASP A 176 -34.87 12.12 17.20
N ILE A 177 -35.18 12.11 15.88
CA ILE A 177 -34.40 12.75 14.80
C ILE A 177 -35.01 14.12 14.46
#